data_AF-A0A7W6RCE0-F1
#
_entry.id   AF-A0A7W6RCE0-F1
#
_cell.length_a   1.000
_cell.length_b   1.000
_cell.length_c   1.000
_cell.angle_alpha   90.00
_cell.angle_beta   90.00
_cell.angle_gamma   90.00
#
_symmetry.space_group_name_H-M   'P 1'
#
loop_
_entity.id
_entity.type
_entity.pdbx_description
1 polymer ?
#
loop_
_entity_poly.entity_id
_entity_poly.type
_entity_poly.pdbx_seq_one_letter_code
_entity_poly.pdbx_strand_id
1 'polypeptide(L)'
;MAALRVCVEALVVAAHDSPAAEDAAVVSRRMIEADELFEVMEGAASDGRIRTVRHDLMNALGAVDNYAELIMVDEGMAEAGAVREAVRRVVNGVRDGSGATYVDGQAP
;
A
#
# COMPACT_ATOMS: atom_id res chain seq x y z
N MET A 1 7.14 -1.12 -3.18
CA MET A 1 6.05 -0.28 -3.70
C MET A 1 5.43 -0.78 -4.99
N ALA A 2 6.19 -1.12 -6.04
CA ALA A 2 5.65 -1.54 -7.34
C ALA A 2 4.55 -2.63 -7.28
N ALA A 3 4.76 -3.71 -6.53
CA ALA A 3 3.76 -4.78 -6.38
C ALA A 3 2.45 -4.29 -5.75
N LEU A 4 2.52 -3.41 -4.74
CA LEU A 4 1.34 -2.83 -4.11
C LEU A 4 0.55 -1.95 -5.10
N ARG A 5 1.26 -1.18 -5.93
CA ARG A 5 0.62 -0.35 -6.97
C ARG A 5 -0.21 -1.19 -7.94
N VAL A 6 0.35 -2.29 -8.43
CA VAL A 6 -0.35 -3.23 -9.33
C VAL A 6 -1.60 -3.79 -8.67
N CYS A 7 -1.52 -4.19 -7.39
CA CYS A 7 -2.70 -4.68 -6.66
C CYS A 7 -3.78 -3.61 -6.50
N VAL A 8 -3.39 -2.36 -6.20
CA VAL A 8 -4.35 -1.25 -6.06
C VAL A 8 -5.01 -0.89 -7.39
N GLU A 9 -4.25 -0.87 -8.49
CA GLU A 9 -4.82 -0.68 -9.83
C GLU A 9 -5.83 -1.77 -10.18
N ALA A 10 -5.50 -3.03 -9.90
CA ALA A 10 -6.42 -4.16 -10.11
C ALA A 10 -7.71 -4.02 -9.28
N LEU A 11 -7.60 -3.62 -8.01
CA LEU A 11 -8.74 -3.36 -7.14
C LEU A 11 -9.64 -2.25 -7.70
N VAL A 12 -9.06 -1.13 -8.14
CA VAL A 12 -9.82 0.00 -8.69
C VAL A 12 -10.58 -0.40 -9.96
N VAL A 13 -9.94 -1.17 -10.84
CA VAL A 13 -10.58 -1.69 -12.05
C VAL A 13 -11.72 -2.64 -11.70
N ALA A 14 -11.49 -3.59 -10.79
CA ALA A 14 -12.52 -4.54 -10.37
C ALA A 14 -13.70 -3.86 -9.66
N ALA A 15 -13.45 -2.78 -8.93
CA ALA A 15 -14.46 -2.08 -8.15
C ALA A 15 -15.26 -1.05 -8.96
N HIS A 16 -14.87 -0.72 -10.21
CA HIS A 16 -15.38 0.44 -10.97
C HIS A 16 -16.91 0.57 -11.02
N ASP A 17 -17.61 -0.54 -11.23
CA ASP A 17 -19.08 -0.62 -11.33
C ASP A 17 -19.72 -1.30 -10.10
N SER A 18 -18.99 -1.36 -8.98
CA SER A 18 -19.44 -1.99 -7.73
C SER A 18 -19.73 -0.96 -6.64
N PRO A 19 -20.46 -1.33 -5.56
CA PRO A 19 -20.61 -0.49 -4.37
C PRO A 19 -19.27 -0.08 -3.74
N ALA A 20 -18.20 -0.87 -3.91
CA ALA A 20 -16.86 -0.56 -3.42
C ALA A 20 -16.08 0.48 -4.26
N ALA A 21 -16.64 1.04 -5.33
CA ALA A 21 -15.94 2.00 -6.19
C ALA A 21 -15.39 3.21 -5.40
N GLU A 22 -16.16 3.74 -4.45
CA GLU A 22 -15.77 4.87 -3.63
C GLU A 22 -14.60 4.52 -2.70
N ASP A 23 -14.70 3.38 -2.01
CA ASP A 23 -13.66 2.89 -1.11
C ASP A 23 -12.37 2.56 -1.88
N ALA A 24 -12.49 1.93 -3.05
CA ALA A 24 -11.35 1.66 -3.93
C ALA A 24 -10.68 2.97 -4.40
N ALA A 25 -11.45 4.03 -4.64
CA ALA A 25 -10.89 5.35 -4.94
C ALA A 25 -10.14 5.96 -3.74
N VAL A 26 -10.59 5.71 -2.50
CA VAL A 26 -9.85 6.09 -1.28
C VAL A 26 -8.52 5.33 -1.20
N VAL A 27 -8.54 4.01 -1.43
CA VAL A 27 -7.33 3.16 -1.48
C VAL A 27 -6.33 3.74 -2.49
N SER A 28 -6.79 4.08 -3.70
CA SER A 28 -5.94 4.67 -4.74
C SER A 28 -5.30 5.99 -4.33
N ARG A 29 -6.08 6.92 -3.74
CA ARG A 29 -5.52 8.19 -3.24
C ARG A 29 -4.47 7.98 -2.14
N ARG A 30 -4.76 7.11 -1.17
CA ARG A 30 -3.83 6.81 -0.07
C ARG A 30 -2.58 6.06 -0.55
N MET A 31 -2.69 5.31 -1.64
CA MET A 31 -1.54 4.70 -2.29
C MET A 31 -0.62 5.74 -2.94
N ILE A 32 -1.18 6.76 -3.60
CA ILE A 32 -0.38 7.87 -4.15
C ILE A 32 0.37 8.59 -3.03
N GLU A 33 -0.30 8.92 -1.92
CA GLU A 33 0.35 9.51 -0.74
C GLU A 33 1.47 8.62 -0.18
N ALA A 34 1.25 7.30 -0.10
CA ALA A 34 2.25 6.35 0.36
C ALA A 34 3.46 6.29 -0.58
N ASP A 35 3.26 6.32 -1.90
CA ASP A 35 4.35 6.37 -2.89
C ASP A 35 5.19 7.63 -2.74
N GLU A 36 4.57 8.81 -2.65
CA GLU A 36 5.27 10.08 -2.43
C GLU A 36 6.12 10.06 -1.15
N LEU A 37 5.56 9.55 -0.05
CA LEU A 37 6.27 9.42 1.23
C LEU A 37 7.41 8.41 1.16
N PHE A 38 7.24 7.33 0.40
CA PHE A 38 8.28 6.32 0.20
C PHE A 38 9.47 6.89 -0.59
N GLU A 39 9.21 7.63 -1.68
CA GLU A 39 10.25 8.32 -2.46
C GLU A 39 11.02 9.35 -1.60
N VAL A 40 10.32 10.13 -0.79
CA VAL A 40 10.94 11.06 0.17
C VAL A 40 11.82 10.31 1.17
N MET A 41 11.37 9.15 1.66
CA MET A 41 12.12 8.34 2.62
C MET A 41 13.41 7.76 2.01
N GLU A 42 13.37 7.29 0.75
CA GLU A 42 14.56 6.82 0.02
C GLU A 42 15.57 7.94 -0.21
N GLY A 43 15.11 9.17 -0.51
CA GLY A 43 15.98 10.33 -0.71
C GLY A 43 16.54 10.97 0.57
N ALA A 44 15.91 10.74 1.73
CA ALA A 44 16.20 11.43 2.99
C ALA A 44 17.01 10.59 4.01
N ALA A 45 17.75 9.58 3.56
CA ALA A 45 18.40 8.54 4.38
C ALA A 45 19.28 9.02 5.56
N SER A 46 19.65 10.31 5.62
CA SER A 46 20.48 10.90 6.68
C SER A 46 19.84 12.08 7.45
N ASP A 47 18.55 12.38 7.24
CA ASP A 47 17.87 13.52 7.87
C ASP A 47 17.00 13.10 9.07
N GLY A 48 17.00 13.90 10.15
CA GLY A 48 16.18 13.68 11.35
C GLY A 48 14.66 13.64 11.08
N ARG A 49 14.23 14.07 9.90
CA ARG A 49 12.85 13.99 9.40
C ARG A 49 12.41 12.56 9.03
N ILE A 50 13.33 11.61 8.89
CA ILE A 50 13.00 10.24 8.45
C ILE A 50 12.03 9.51 9.39
N ARG A 51 12.07 9.82 10.69
CA ARG A 51 11.10 9.26 11.65
C ARG A 51 9.68 9.72 11.36
N THR A 52 9.50 11.01 11.03
CA THR A 52 8.18 11.58 10.70
C THR A 52 7.68 11.02 9.38
N VAL A 53 8.51 11.03 8.34
CA VAL A 53 8.14 10.47 7.03
C VAL A 53 7.75 8.98 7.15
N ARG A 54 8.52 8.20 7.91
CA ARG A 54 8.19 6.79 8.16
C ARG A 54 6.85 6.63 8.92
N HIS A 55 6.58 7.49 9.90
CA HIS A 55 5.30 7.49 10.61
C HIS A 55 4.14 7.78 9.65
N ASP A 56 4.28 8.80 8.80
CA ASP A 56 3.23 9.20 7.87
C ASP A 56 3.02 8.15 6.78
N LEU A 57 4.09 7.53 6.30
CA LEU A 57 4.03 6.38 5.38
C LEU A 57 3.26 5.22 6.01
N MET A 58 3.59 4.87 7.25
CA MET A 58 2.90 3.81 7.99
C MET A 58 1.41 4.13 8.21
N ASN A 59 1.06 5.41 8.38
CA ASN A 59 -0.33 5.85 8.48
C ASN A 59 -1.08 5.67 7.16
N ALA A 60 -0.49 6.12 6.05
CA ALA A 60 -1.06 5.95 4.71
C ALA A 60 -1.26 4.46 4.38
N LEU A 61 -0.24 3.62 4.60
CA LEU A 61 -0.33 2.17 4.39
C LEU A 61 -1.37 1.51 5.31
N GLY A 62 -1.49 1.95 6.57
CA GLY A 62 -2.52 1.47 7.48
C GLY A 62 -3.94 1.79 6.99
N ALA A 63 -4.15 2.97 6.40
CA ALA A 63 -5.42 3.32 5.79
C ALA A 63 -5.72 2.45 4.55
N VAL A 64 -4.71 2.18 3.71
CA VAL A 64 -4.84 1.27 2.55
C VAL A 64 -5.27 -0.13 3.00
N ASP A 65 -4.62 -0.72 4.02
CA ASP A 65 -5.00 -2.04 4.55
C ASP A 65 -6.41 -2.05 5.13
N ASN A 66 -6.81 -1.00 5.86
CA ASN A 66 -8.12 -0.91 6.48
C ASN A 66 -9.26 -0.81 5.45
N TYR A 67 -9.13 0.05 4.43
CA TYR A 67 -10.14 0.12 3.38
C TYR A 67 -10.19 -1.16 2.54
N ALA A 68 -9.04 -1.77 2.25
CA ALA A 68 -9.01 -3.06 1.58
C ALA A 68 -9.65 -4.18 2.44
N GLU A 69 -9.53 -4.13 3.77
CA GLU A 69 -10.26 -5.05 4.65
C GLU A 69 -11.76 -4.85 4.58
N LEU A 70 -12.25 -3.62 4.62
CA LEU A 70 -13.68 -3.32 4.49
C LEU A 70 -14.23 -3.84 3.17
N ILE A 71 -13.57 -3.52 2.04
CA ILE A 71 -13.97 -4.00 0.72
C ILE A 71 -13.97 -5.54 0.65
N MET A 72 -12.96 -6.18 1.24
CA MET A 72 -12.89 -7.64 1.26
C MET A 72 -14.03 -8.27 2.08
N VAL A 73 -14.38 -7.68 3.22
CA VAL A 73 -15.42 -8.20 4.11
C VAL A 73 -16.82 -7.94 3.56
N ASP A 74 -17.05 -6.74 3.02
CA ASP A 74 -18.38 -6.29 2.58
C ASP A 74 -18.72 -6.80 1.18
N GLU A 75 -17.75 -6.79 0.26
CA GLU A 75 -17.96 -7.13 -1.15
C GLU A 75 -17.30 -8.46 -1.58
N GLY A 76 -16.50 -9.08 -0.71
CA GLY A 76 -15.87 -10.39 -1.01
C GLY A 76 -14.80 -10.34 -2.11
N MET A 77 -14.26 -9.16 -2.43
CA MET A 77 -13.31 -8.97 -3.53
C MET A 77 -11.93 -9.56 -3.23
N ALA A 78 -11.44 -10.45 -4.09
CA ALA A 78 -10.14 -11.09 -3.94
C ALA A 78 -8.97 -10.10 -4.12
N GLU A 79 -9.16 -9.08 -4.97
CA GLU A 79 -8.20 -8.01 -5.24
C GLU A 79 -7.90 -7.22 -3.97
N ALA A 80 -8.90 -7.02 -3.11
CA ALA A 80 -8.73 -6.34 -1.84
C ALA A 80 -7.84 -7.18 -0.89
N GLY A 81 -8.01 -8.51 -0.87
CA GLY A 81 -7.10 -9.42 -0.18
C GLY A 81 -5.65 -9.34 -0.69
N ALA A 82 -5.46 -9.26 -2.01
CA ALA A 82 -4.14 -9.09 -2.61
C ALA A 82 -3.47 -7.76 -2.23
N VAL A 83 -4.25 -6.66 -2.18
CA VAL A 83 -3.78 -5.35 -1.68
C VAL A 83 -3.28 -5.49 -0.24
N ARG A 84 -4.04 -6.14 0.64
CA ARG A 84 -3.64 -6.34 2.05
C ARG A 84 -2.34 -7.12 2.19
N GLU A 85 -2.17 -8.21 1.44
CA GLU A 85 -0.91 -8.95 1.44
C GLU A 85 0.27 -8.08 0.98
N ALA A 86 0.07 -7.30 -0.09
CA ALA A 86 1.10 -6.41 -0.60
C ALA A 86 1.44 -5.31 0.41
N VAL A 87 0.45 -4.71 1.10
CA VAL A 87 0.69 -3.74 2.18
C VAL A 87 1.52 -4.37 3.30
N ARG A 88 1.18 -5.57 3.77
CA ARG A 88 1.93 -6.25 4.84
C ARG A 88 3.40 -6.46 4.46
N ARG A 89 3.68 -6.83 3.21
CA ARG A 89 5.07 -6.97 2.71
C ARG A 89 5.82 -5.64 2.74
N VAL A 90 5.19 -4.55 2.30
CA VAL A 90 5.80 -3.21 2.35
C VAL A 90 6.03 -2.77 3.79
N VAL A 91 5.04 -2.91 4.67
CA VAL A 91 5.14 -2.55 6.09
C VAL A 91 6.28 -3.30 6.77
N ASN A 92 6.43 -4.60 6.52
CA ASN A 92 7.54 -5.38 7.08
C ASN A 92 8.89 -4.83 6.58
N GLY A 93 9.03 -4.56 5.28
CA GLY A 93 10.25 -3.96 4.73
C GLY A 93 10.59 -2.58 5.32
N VAL A 94 9.58 -1.75 5.59
CA VAL A 94 9.75 -0.42 6.22
C VAL A 94 10.15 -0.56 7.70
N ARG A 95 9.58 -1.52 8.43
CA ARG A 95 9.89 -1.77 9.86
C ARG A 95 11.30 -2.30 10.05
N ASP A 96 11.74 -3.19 9.17
CA ASP A 96 13.06 -3.82 9.23
C ASP A 96 14.18 -2.87 8.77
N GLY A 97 13.84 -1.66 8.30
CA GLY A 97 14.79 -0.67 7.80
C GLY A 97 15.41 -1.04 6.46
N SER A 98 14.98 -2.14 5.85
CA SER A 98 15.39 -2.64 4.54
C SER A 98 14.59 -1.99 3.41
N GLY A 99 14.58 -0.65 3.37
CA GLY A 99 13.78 0.15 2.44
C GLY A 99 13.91 -0.25 0.96
N ALA A 100 15.00 -0.87 0.52
CA ALA A 100 15.16 -1.28 -0.87
C ALA A 100 16.14 -2.45 -1.01
N THR A 101 15.63 -3.69 -1.01
CA THR A 101 16.18 -4.83 -1.79
C THR A 101 15.27 -6.03 -1.57
N TYR A 102 14.23 -6.16 -2.39
CA TYR A 102 13.75 -7.49 -2.74
C TYR A 102 13.89 -7.62 -4.25
N VAL A 103 14.93 -8.35 -4.63
CA VAL A 103 15.17 -8.76 -6.00
C VAL A 103 14.10 -9.77 -6.35
N ASP A 104 13.47 -9.56 -7.50
CA ASP A 104 12.48 -10.41 -8.12
C ASP A 104 12.86 -11.90 -8.01
N GLY A 105 11.97 -12.73 -7.44
CA GLY A 105 12.21 -14.16 -7.34
C GLY A 105 11.37 -14.91 -6.30
N GLN A 106 10.36 -15.62 -6.81
CA GLN A 106 9.57 -16.70 -6.20
C GLN A 106 8.25 -16.30 -5.52
N ALA A 107 7.17 -16.52 -6.29
CA ALA A 107 5.88 -16.94 -5.77
C ALA A 107 5.94 -18.42 -5.32
N PRO A 108 5.18 -18.84 -4.29
CA PRO A 108 4.64 -20.19 -4.23
C PRO A 108 3.55 -20.41 -5.29
#